data_AF-A0AAJ6YTN9-F1
#
_entry.id   AF-A0AAJ6YTN9-F1
#
_cell.length_a   1.000
_cell.length_b   1.000
_cell.length_c   1.000
_cell.angle_alpha   90.00
_cell.angle_beta   90.00
_cell.angle_gamma   90.00
#
_symmetry.space_group_name_H-M   'P 1'
#
loop_
_entity.id
_entity.type
_entity.pdbx_description
1 polymer ?
#
loop_
_entity_poly.entity_id
_entity_poly.type
_entity_poly.pdbx_seq_one_letter_code
_entity_poly.pdbx_strand_id
1 'polypeptide(L)'
;MEILTRHYGILEKRILSSLAASNLRHRTKDSTGLWLGPLIGTSTLMTFLKEDSSYSEICLLTGIAGGGLIISCICLYIRLMMKNVAAKDFHVVYFVPAIILSTLFLLVGNKGLLVSVTWGIVVGSFSTWGVIQLISSCPNCFTLGEATAVTHSLVLFLVSAFTNLPLRYHLPPIHDNDIITAILQVIILYVILICCLCVNLPKLRQLPQFFLLMIGMLFTIVIPALYIILDQNPFFWVLSFAFSTYITIFLLLYWAVCLLFALFAVKYQISQKSKATTSNRKIFHVLVVMVYIPGLISQPTFLYLASGTVLVLFSIIELHFGCPLKAWVYYL
;
A
#
# COMPACT_ATOMS: atom_id res chain seq x y z
N MET A 1 23.65 13.56 -19.07
CA MET A 1 22.62 13.99 -18.09
C MET A 1 21.58 14.89 -18.76
N GLU A 2 21.99 15.90 -19.53
CA GLU A 2 21.09 16.86 -20.20
C GLU A 2 20.17 16.28 -21.29
N ILE A 3 20.64 15.27 -22.03
CA ILE A 3 19.80 14.56 -23.03
C ILE A 3 18.66 13.80 -22.34
N LEU A 4 18.93 13.19 -21.17
CA LEU A 4 17.96 12.41 -20.41
C LEU A 4 16.88 13.32 -19.80
N THR A 5 17.28 14.46 -19.23
CA THR A 5 16.34 15.44 -18.67
C THR A 5 15.46 16.05 -19.76
N ARG A 6 16.01 16.31 -20.95
CA ARG A 6 15.22 16.77 -22.11
C ARG A 6 14.20 15.74 -22.58
N HIS A 7 14.58 14.46 -22.70
CA HIS A 7 13.65 13.40 -23.07
C HIS A 7 12.55 13.20 -22.02
N TYR A 8 12.92 13.25 -20.73
CA TYR A 8 11.97 13.16 -19.62
C TYR A 8 10.96 14.31 -19.65
N GLY A 9 11.40 15.55 -19.89
CA GLY A 9 10.49 16.71 -20.00
C GLY A 9 9.52 16.62 -21.19
N ILE A 10 9.96 16.06 -22.33
CA ILE A 10 9.08 15.81 -23.49
C ILE A 10 8.04 14.73 -23.17
N LEU A 11 8.47 13.65 -22.51
CA LEU A 11 7.61 12.55 -22.05
C LEU A 11 6.51 13.09 -21.12
N GLU A 12 6.91 13.80 -20.08
CA GLU A 12 6.02 14.40 -19.08
C GLU A 12 4.99 15.32 -19.72
N LYS A 13 5.42 16.25 -20.60
CA LYS A 13 4.50 17.17 -21.27
C LYS A 13 3.43 16.45 -22.10
N ARG A 14 3.80 15.37 -22.79
CA ARG A 14 2.84 14.59 -23.59
C ARG A 14 1.85 13.82 -22.70
N ILE A 15 2.33 13.17 -21.64
CA ILE A 15 1.47 12.48 -20.67
C ILE A 15 0.47 13.46 -20.04
N LEU A 16 0.94 14.64 -19.62
CA LEU A 16 0.08 15.69 -19.06
C LEU A 16 -0.98 16.15 -20.05
N SER A 17 -0.64 16.32 -21.32
CA SER A 17 -1.60 16.69 -22.36
C SER A 17 -2.67 15.60 -22.59
N SER A 18 -2.29 14.32 -22.52
CA SER A 18 -3.20 13.18 -22.67
C SER A 18 -4.16 13.06 -21.47
N LEU A 19 -3.65 13.26 -20.26
CA LEU A 19 -4.47 13.30 -19.04
C LEU A 19 -5.47 14.46 -19.08
N ALA A 20 -5.03 15.65 -19.50
CA ALA A 20 -5.88 16.82 -19.65
C ALA A 20 -6.98 16.60 -20.71
N ALA A 21 -6.63 16.02 -21.86
CA ALA A 21 -7.59 15.66 -22.91
C ALA A 21 -8.64 14.65 -22.42
N SER A 22 -8.30 13.80 -21.46
CA SER A 22 -9.18 12.77 -20.88
C SER A 22 -9.97 13.24 -19.65
N ASN A 23 -9.95 14.54 -19.34
CA ASN A 23 -10.55 15.14 -18.13
C ASN A 23 -10.04 14.52 -16.80
N LEU A 24 -8.82 13.98 -16.79
CA LEU A 24 -8.19 13.41 -15.59
C LEU A 24 -7.41 14.51 -14.85
N ARG A 25 -7.94 14.92 -13.70
CA ARG A 25 -7.35 15.96 -12.84
C ARG A 25 -6.35 15.33 -11.86
N HIS A 26 -5.07 15.39 -12.17
CA HIS A 26 -3.98 14.98 -11.27
C HIS A 26 -3.47 16.18 -10.46
N ARG A 27 -2.73 15.94 -9.37
CA ARG A 27 -2.22 17.00 -8.48
C ARG A 27 -1.17 17.86 -9.20
N THR A 28 -1.48 19.15 -9.36
CA THR A 28 -0.67 20.15 -10.07
C THR A 28 0.50 20.69 -9.23
N LYS A 29 1.56 19.90 -9.08
CA LYS A 29 2.91 20.42 -8.77
C LYS A 29 3.88 19.93 -9.84
N ASP A 30 5.00 20.63 -9.98
CA ASP A 30 5.97 20.64 -11.09
C ASP A 30 6.55 19.28 -11.56
N SER A 31 6.10 18.14 -11.04
CA SER A 31 6.46 16.83 -11.58
C SER A 31 5.33 15.78 -11.47
N THR A 32 5.26 14.93 -12.49
CA THR A 32 4.38 13.76 -12.62
C THR A 32 4.81 12.58 -11.73
N GLY A 33 6.03 12.59 -11.19
CA GLY A 33 6.55 11.57 -10.29
C GLY A 33 6.75 10.20 -10.93
N LEU A 34 6.94 10.10 -12.26
CA LEU A 34 6.94 8.85 -13.03
C LEU A 34 7.91 7.78 -12.51
N TRP A 35 9.02 8.21 -11.89
CA TRP A 35 10.04 7.33 -11.31
C TRP A 35 9.51 6.49 -10.14
N LEU A 36 8.46 6.94 -9.45
CA LEU A 36 7.87 6.23 -8.32
C LEU A 36 7.12 4.97 -8.76
N GLY A 37 6.54 4.97 -9.98
CA GLY A 37 5.79 3.85 -10.53
C GLY A 37 6.58 2.53 -10.59
N PRO A 38 7.73 2.47 -11.28
CA PRO A 38 8.51 1.23 -11.36
C PRO A 38 9.17 0.83 -10.03
N LEU A 39 9.31 1.75 -9.07
CA LEU A 39 10.07 1.52 -7.83
C LEU A 39 9.56 0.31 -7.05
N ILE A 40 8.24 0.17 -6.93
CA ILE A 40 7.62 -0.94 -6.19
C ILE A 40 7.90 -2.28 -6.89
N GLY A 41 7.67 -2.36 -8.21
CA GLY A 41 7.98 -3.56 -8.98
C GLY A 41 9.45 -3.95 -8.90
N THR A 42 10.36 -2.96 -8.98
CA THR A 42 11.80 -3.19 -8.84
C THR A 42 12.18 -3.66 -7.44
N SER A 43 11.54 -3.14 -6.38
CA SER A 43 11.84 -3.55 -5.01
C SER A 43 11.54 -5.02 -4.78
N THR A 44 10.36 -5.49 -5.22
CA THR A 44 9.97 -6.91 -5.13
C THR A 44 10.81 -7.81 -6.02
N LEU A 45 11.21 -7.33 -7.20
CA LEU A 45 12.09 -8.09 -8.08
C LEU A 45 13.48 -8.24 -7.46
N MET A 46 14.01 -7.20 -6.82
CA MET A 46 15.28 -7.25 -6.11
C MET A 46 15.23 -8.17 -4.89
N THR A 47 14.11 -8.19 -4.15
CA THR A 47 13.90 -9.16 -3.06
C THR A 47 13.95 -10.59 -3.60
N PHE A 48 13.23 -10.88 -4.70
CA PHE A 48 13.26 -12.18 -5.34
C PHE A 48 14.67 -12.59 -5.81
N LEU A 49 15.43 -11.67 -6.41
CA LEU A 49 16.78 -11.94 -6.90
C LEU A 49 17.82 -12.12 -5.79
N LYS A 50 17.58 -11.59 -4.59
CA LYS A 50 18.50 -11.68 -3.45
C LYS A 50 18.23 -12.91 -2.56
N GLU A 51 17.07 -13.53 -2.70
CA GLU A 51 16.66 -14.67 -1.89
C GLU A 51 17.39 -15.95 -2.35
N ASP A 52 18.65 -16.11 -1.94
CA ASP A 52 19.53 -17.19 -2.41
C ASP A 52 19.30 -18.56 -1.72
N SER A 53 18.51 -18.63 -0.63
CA SER A 53 18.58 -19.77 0.30
C SER A 53 17.27 -20.46 0.67
N SER A 54 16.11 -20.00 0.21
CA SER A 54 14.84 -20.72 0.44
C SER A 54 13.79 -20.37 -0.61
N TYR A 55 13.41 -21.36 -1.42
CA TYR A 55 12.33 -21.25 -2.41
C TYR A 55 10.99 -21.09 -1.69
N SER A 56 10.68 -19.89 -1.20
CA SER A 56 9.35 -19.55 -0.71
C SER A 56 8.47 -19.28 -1.92
N GLU A 57 7.43 -20.10 -2.08
CA GLU A 57 6.42 -19.94 -3.14
C GLU A 57 5.85 -18.51 -3.20
N ILE A 58 5.69 -17.89 -2.03
CA ILE A 58 5.21 -16.51 -1.89
C ILE A 58 6.21 -15.53 -2.51
N CYS A 59 7.51 -15.70 -2.25
CA CYS A 59 8.58 -14.86 -2.80
C CYS A 59 8.63 -14.98 -4.34
N LEU A 60 8.51 -16.19 -4.87
CA LEU A 60 8.46 -16.42 -6.31
C LEU A 60 7.28 -15.70 -6.97
N LEU A 61 6.05 -15.90 -6.46
CA LEU A 61 4.85 -15.33 -7.07
C LEU A 61 4.82 -13.80 -6.95
N THR A 62 5.26 -13.26 -5.82
CA THR A 62 5.38 -11.80 -5.63
C THR A 62 6.51 -11.19 -6.47
N GLY A 63 7.60 -11.92 -6.70
CA GLY A 63 8.68 -11.54 -7.62
C GLY A 63 8.21 -11.48 -9.08
N ILE A 64 7.48 -12.50 -9.54
CA ILE A 64 6.84 -12.53 -10.87
C ILE A 64 5.87 -11.35 -11.02
N ALA A 65 4.99 -11.14 -10.02
CA ALA A 65 4.09 -10.01 -10.01
C ALA A 65 4.85 -8.67 -10.07
N GLY A 66 5.95 -8.54 -9.32
CA GLY A 66 6.84 -7.38 -9.32
C GLY A 66 7.42 -7.03 -10.68
N GLY A 67 8.00 -8.02 -11.37
CA GLY A 67 8.46 -7.86 -12.75
C GLY A 67 7.32 -7.44 -13.69
N GLY A 68 6.14 -8.02 -13.48
CA GLY A 68 4.93 -7.67 -14.22
C GLY A 68 4.41 -6.26 -14.01
N LEU A 69 4.56 -5.71 -12.81
CA LEU A 69 4.21 -4.32 -12.52
C LEU A 69 5.11 -3.33 -13.26
N ILE A 70 6.40 -3.65 -13.43
CA ILE A 70 7.32 -2.84 -14.24
C ILE A 70 6.85 -2.79 -15.69
N ILE A 71 6.51 -3.95 -16.27
CA ILE A 71 5.96 -4.05 -17.63
C ILE A 71 4.66 -3.25 -17.75
N SER A 72 3.77 -3.38 -16.76
CA SER A 72 2.51 -2.65 -16.70
C SER A 72 2.71 -1.14 -16.63
N CYS A 73 3.71 -0.68 -15.88
CA CYS A 73 4.11 0.72 -15.80
C CYS A 73 4.56 1.25 -17.18
N ILE A 74 5.40 0.49 -17.88
CA ILE A 74 5.89 0.85 -19.22
C ILE A 74 4.73 0.91 -20.21
N CYS A 75 3.85 -0.10 -20.22
CA CYS A 75 2.67 -0.13 -21.09
C CYS A 75 1.72 1.05 -20.83
N LEU A 76 1.49 1.40 -19.56
CA LEU A 76 0.67 2.56 -19.18
C LEU A 76 1.30 3.86 -19.70
N TYR A 77 2.60 4.05 -19.54
CA TYR A 77 3.29 5.26 -19.98
C TYR A 77 3.32 5.37 -21.51
N ILE A 78 3.62 4.28 -22.22
CA ILE A 78 3.54 4.24 -23.69
C ILE A 78 2.15 4.61 -24.16
N ARG A 79 1.10 4.08 -23.52
CA ARG A 79 -0.28 4.40 -23.87
C ARG A 79 -0.61 5.88 -23.68
N LEU A 80 -0.23 6.46 -22.54
CA LEU A 80 -0.46 7.90 -22.27
C LEU A 80 0.32 8.81 -23.22
N MET A 81 1.33 8.27 -23.92
CA MET A 81 2.12 8.98 -24.92
C MET A 81 1.53 8.95 -26.34
N MET A 82 0.60 8.03 -26.62
CA MET A 82 -0.04 7.92 -27.93
C MET A 82 -1.00 9.10 -28.15
N LYS A 83 -0.82 9.83 -29.26
CA LYS A 83 -1.73 10.91 -29.64
C LYS A 83 -3.09 10.33 -30.08
N ASN A 84 -4.17 11.05 -29.80
CA ASN A 84 -5.55 10.78 -30.25
C ASN A 84 -6.27 9.58 -29.60
N VAL A 85 -5.82 9.09 -28.44
CA VAL A 85 -6.54 8.04 -27.71
C VAL A 85 -6.95 8.56 -26.34
N ALA A 86 -8.24 8.50 -25.99
CA ALA A 86 -8.67 8.87 -24.65
C ALA A 86 -8.09 7.84 -23.65
N ALA A 87 -7.54 8.33 -22.54
CA ALA A 87 -6.95 7.48 -21.51
C ALA A 87 -7.99 6.58 -20.82
N LYS A 88 -9.28 6.94 -20.94
CA LYS A 88 -10.42 6.17 -20.40
C LYS A 88 -10.91 5.07 -21.35
N ASP A 89 -10.42 4.98 -22.58
CA ASP A 89 -10.87 3.91 -23.47
C ASP A 89 -10.12 2.62 -23.11
N PHE A 90 -10.87 1.51 -23.05
CA PHE A 90 -10.34 0.17 -22.76
C PHE A 90 -9.71 -0.37 -24.06
N HIS A 91 -8.38 -0.51 -24.12
CA HIS A 91 -7.69 -1.06 -25.30
C HIS A 91 -6.82 -2.27 -24.98
N VAL A 92 -6.54 -3.02 -26.04
CA VAL A 92 -5.66 -4.20 -26.10
C VAL A 92 -4.29 -3.97 -25.45
N VAL A 93 -3.74 -2.75 -25.49
CA VAL A 93 -2.44 -2.42 -24.87
C VAL A 93 -2.44 -2.70 -23.35
N TYR A 94 -3.58 -2.58 -22.67
CA TYR A 94 -3.71 -2.91 -21.24
C TYR A 94 -3.69 -4.43 -20.96
N PHE A 95 -3.95 -5.26 -21.97
CA PHE A 95 -3.91 -6.72 -21.84
C PHE A 95 -2.53 -7.32 -22.14
N VAL A 96 -1.61 -6.57 -22.74
CA VAL A 96 -0.24 -7.06 -22.99
C VAL A 96 0.45 -7.49 -21.69
N PRO A 97 0.46 -6.69 -20.61
CA PRO A 97 0.98 -7.15 -19.33
C PRO A 97 0.22 -8.37 -18.79
N ALA A 98 -1.11 -8.43 -18.95
CA ALA A 98 -1.89 -9.57 -18.46
C ALA A 98 -1.51 -10.89 -19.15
N ILE A 99 -1.26 -10.87 -20.46
CA ILE A 99 -0.82 -12.05 -21.22
C ILE A 99 0.57 -12.49 -20.76
N ILE A 100 1.52 -11.56 -20.68
CA ILE A 100 2.90 -11.85 -20.25
C ILE A 100 2.92 -12.39 -18.81
N LEU A 101 2.10 -11.83 -17.91
CA LEU A 101 2.05 -12.31 -16.53
C LEU A 101 1.40 -13.68 -16.44
N SER A 102 0.33 -13.91 -17.21
CA SER A 102 -0.34 -15.22 -17.23
C SER A 102 0.62 -16.32 -17.68
N THR A 103 1.46 -16.05 -18.68
CA THR A 103 2.47 -17.01 -19.14
C THR A 103 3.60 -17.17 -18.12
N LEU A 104 4.05 -16.11 -17.45
CA LEU A 104 5.06 -16.21 -16.40
C LEU A 104 4.55 -16.99 -15.18
N PHE A 105 3.30 -16.78 -14.73
CA PHE A 105 2.71 -17.56 -13.64
C PHE A 105 2.56 -19.03 -14.00
N LEU A 106 2.23 -19.34 -15.27
CA LEU A 106 2.10 -20.71 -15.76
C LEU A 106 3.46 -21.42 -15.85
N LEU A 107 4.44 -20.79 -16.50
CA LEU A 107 5.72 -21.41 -16.83
C LEU A 107 6.73 -21.36 -15.68
N VAL A 108 6.83 -20.22 -15.00
CA VAL A 108 7.82 -19.98 -13.94
C VAL A 108 7.23 -20.27 -12.57
N GLY A 109 5.99 -19.83 -12.32
CA GLY A 109 5.28 -20.07 -11.06
C GLY A 109 4.72 -21.48 -10.89
N ASN A 110 4.76 -22.30 -11.96
CA ASN A 110 4.17 -23.64 -12.03
C ASN A 110 2.73 -23.71 -11.48
N LYS A 111 1.94 -22.66 -11.73
CA LYS A 111 0.54 -22.58 -11.31
C LYS A 111 -0.38 -23.13 -12.37
N GLY A 112 -1.46 -23.78 -11.93
CA GLY A 112 -2.48 -24.30 -12.84
C GLY A 112 -3.04 -23.19 -13.73
N LEU A 113 -3.45 -23.55 -14.96
CA LEU A 113 -3.87 -22.59 -16.00
C LEU A 113 -4.89 -21.55 -15.49
N LEU A 114 -5.90 -21.99 -14.74
CA LEU A 114 -6.93 -21.11 -14.19
C LEU A 114 -6.33 -20.06 -13.22
N VAL A 115 -5.45 -20.50 -12.32
CA VAL A 115 -4.79 -19.62 -11.34
C VAL A 115 -3.85 -18.64 -12.04
N SER A 116 -3.11 -19.10 -13.03
CA SER A 116 -2.18 -18.26 -13.80
C SER A 116 -2.90 -17.18 -14.61
N VAL A 117 -3.99 -17.54 -15.29
CA VAL A 117 -4.79 -16.59 -16.08
C VAL A 117 -5.52 -15.60 -15.18
N THR A 118 -6.12 -16.06 -14.08
CA THR A 118 -6.80 -15.17 -13.14
C THR A 118 -5.83 -14.16 -12.51
N TRP A 119 -4.67 -14.62 -12.03
CA TRP A 119 -3.63 -13.72 -11.50
C TRP A 119 -3.07 -12.77 -12.55
N GLY A 120 -2.78 -13.26 -13.76
CA GLY A 120 -2.26 -12.41 -14.83
C GLY A 120 -3.25 -11.31 -15.23
N ILE A 121 -4.54 -11.63 -15.37
CA ILE A 121 -5.60 -10.65 -15.66
C ILE A 121 -5.75 -9.66 -14.51
N VAL A 122 -5.83 -10.13 -13.26
CA VAL A 122 -6.00 -9.26 -12.09
C VAL A 122 -4.82 -8.30 -11.98
N VAL A 123 -3.58 -8.81 -11.97
CA VAL A 123 -2.38 -7.98 -11.80
C VAL A 123 -2.21 -7.04 -12.99
N GLY A 124 -2.30 -7.51 -14.24
CA GLY A 124 -2.10 -6.68 -15.43
C GLY A 124 -3.17 -5.60 -15.62
N SER A 125 -4.44 -5.93 -15.37
CA SER A 125 -5.55 -5.00 -15.55
C SER A 125 -5.61 -3.98 -14.41
N PHE A 126 -5.52 -4.40 -13.15
CA PHE A 126 -5.55 -3.45 -12.03
C PHE A 126 -4.33 -2.54 -12.01
N SER A 127 -3.14 -3.03 -12.36
CA SER A 127 -1.92 -2.21 -12.37
C SER A 127 -1.87 -1.16 -13.48
N THR A 128 -2.72 -1.25 -14.49
CA THR A 128 -2.82 -0.27 -15.58
C THR A 128 -4.12 0.53 -15.49
N TRP A 129 -5.26 -0.12 -15.72
CA TRP A 129 -6.58 0.49 -15.68
C TRP A 129 -6.94 1.01 -14.29
N GLY A 130 -6.56 0.28 -13.23
CA GLY A 130 -6.81 0.70 -11.84
C GLY A 130 -6.15 2.03 -11.50
N VAL A 131 -4.99 2.35 -12.09
CA VAL A 131 -4.32 3.65 -11.90
C VAL A 131 -5.16 4.79 -12.47
N ILE A 132 -5.70 4.62 -13.66
CA ILE A 132 -6.58 5.62 -14.31
C ILE A 132 -7.88 5.78 -13.51
N GLN A 133 -8.44 4.68 -13.01
CA GLN A 133 -9.64 4.72 -12.17
C GLN A 133 -9.40 5.42 -10.83
N LEU A 134 -8.25 5.19 -10.20
CA LEU A 134 -7.87 5.86 -8.95
C LEU A 134 -7.77 7.38 -9.15
N ILE A 135 -7.10 7.83 -10.22
CA ILE A 135 -6.99 9.26 -10.56
C ILE A 135 -8.37 9.86 -10.87
N SER A 136 -9.23 9.12 -11.57
CA SER A 136 -10.60 9.59 -11.88
C SER A 136 -11.47 9.68 -10.63
N SER A 137 -11.29 8.79 -9.66
CA SER A 137 -12.10 8.74 -8.42
C SER A 137 -11.65 9.77 -7.39
N CYS A 138 -10.35 10.08 -7.35
CA CYS A 138 -9.73 10.99 -6.39
C CYS A 138 -9.04 12.18 -7.11
N PRO A 139 -9.81 13.10 -7.72
CA PRO A 139 -9.23 14.19 -8.50
C PRO A 139 -8.36 15.10 -7.63
N ASN A 140 -7.21 15.52 -8.15
CA ASN A 140 -6.20 16.38 -7.53
C ASN A 140 -5.49 15.80 -6.29
N CYS A 141 -5.76 14.56 -5.89
CA CYS A 141 -5.13 13.96 -4.69
C CYS A 141 -3.71 13.43 -4.99
N PHE A 142 -3.54 12.81 -6.14
CA PHE A 142 -2.32 12.08 -6.51
C PHE A 142 -1.64 12.66 -7.75
N THR A 143 -0.31 12.57 -7.78
CA THR A 143 0.45 12.57 -9.04
C THR A 143 0.29 11.22 -9.75
N LEU A 144 0.64 11.14 -11.04
CA LEU A 144 0.55 9.88 -11.77
C LEU A 144 1.45 8.80 -11.15
N GLY A 145 2.66 9.18 -10.71
CA GLY A 145 3.58 8.29 -10.02
C GLY A 145 3.04 7.79 -8.68
N GLU A 146 2.47 8.69 -7.87
CA GLU A 146 1.85 8.32 -6.58
C GLU A 146 0.66 7.37 -6.77
N ALA A 147 -0.21 7.65 -7.75
CA ALA A 147 -1.34 6.78 -8.06
C ALA A 147 -0.89 5.39 -8.55
N THR A 148 0.16 5.35 -9.39
CA THR A 148 0.78 4.10 -9.84
C THR A 148 1.33 3.33 -8.64
N ALA A 149 2.06 4.00 -7.77
CA ALA A 149 2.66 3.38 -6.60
C ALA A 149 1.62 2.80 -5.64
N VAL A 150 0.60 3.58 -5.28
CA VAL A 150 -0.49 3.10 -4.40
C VAL A 150 -1.20 1.89 -5.02
N THR A 151 -1.51 1.94 -6.32
CA THR A 151 -2.19 0.85 -7.02
C THR A 151 -1.31 -0.41 -7.09
N HIS A 152 -0.02 -0.26 -7.40
CA HIS A 152 0.93 -1.36 -7.48
C HIS A 152 1.18 -2.01 -6.12
N SER A 153 1.32 -1.22 -5.05
CA SER A 153 1.39 -1.72 -3.68
C SER A 153 0.14 -2.49 -3.29
N LEU A 154 -1.05 -2.00 -3.62
CA LEU A 154 -2.31 -2.71 -3.36
C LEU A 154 -2.37 -4.04 -4.11
N VAL A 155 -2.00 -4.06 -5.39
CA VAL A 155 -1.99 -5.29 -6.21
C VAL A 155 -1.02 -6.32 -5.63
N LEU A 156 0.20 -5.93 -5.27
CA LEU A 156 1.17 -6.84 -4.63
C LEU A 156 0.68 -7.34 -3.28
N PHE A 157 0.08 -6.46 -2.47
CA PHE A 157 -0.50 -6.84 -1.20
C PHE A 157 -1.58 -7.92 -1.39
N LEU A 158 -2.48 -7.75 -2.37
CA LEU A 158 -3.52 -8.74 -2.66
C LEU A 158 -2.93 -10.07 -3.15
N VAL A 159 -1.96 -10.04 -4.07
CA VAL A 159 -1.25 -11.25 -4.53
C VAL A 159 -0.61 -11.98 -3.35
N SER A 160 0.07 -11.24 -2.48
CA SER A 160 0.74 -11.78 -1.29
C SER A 160 -0.28 -12.36 -0.29
N ALA A 161 -1.37 -11.64 0.01
CA ALA A 161 -2.38 -12.08 0.98
C ALA A 161 -3.15 -13.31 0.52
N PHE A 162 -3.61 -13.33 -0.74
CA PHE A 162 -4.35 -14.47 -1.28
C PHE A 162 -3.47 -15.69 -1.59
N THR A 163 -2.14 -15.54 -1.62
CA THR A 163 -1.22 -16.67 -1.66
C THR A 163 -0.89 -17.16 -0.26
N ASN A 164 -0.54 -16.25 0.65
CA ASN A 164 -0.05 -16.60 1.99
C ASN A 164 -1.16 -17.12 2.91
N LEU A 165 -2.33 -16.48 2.96
CA LEU A 165 -3.37 -16.85 3.92
C LEU A 165 -3.91 -18.29 3.71
N PRO A 166 -4.20 -18.75 2.48
CA PRO A 166 -4.58 -20.16 2.26
C PRO A 166 -3.47 -21.14 2.61
N LEU A 167 -2.21 -20.77 2.37
CA LEU A 167 -1.06 -21.59 2.77
C LEU A 167 -1.00 -21.70 4.30
N ARG A 168 -1.20 -20.61 5.03
CA ARG A 168 -1.17 -20.58 6.51
C ARG A 168 -2.33 -21.31 7.18
N TYR A 169 -3.47 -21.42 6.49
CA TYR A 169 -4.56 -22.28 6.94
C TYR A 169 -4.14 -23.76 7.03
N HIS A 170 -3.27 -24.22 6.12
CA HIS A 170 -2.75 -25.60 6.14
C HIS A 170 -1.46 -25.76 6.94
N LEU A 171 -0.63 -24.71 6.99
CA LEU A 171 0.69 -24.71 7.60
C LEU A 171 0.82 -23.48 8.51
N PRO A 172 0.44 -23.59 9.79
CA PRO A 172 0.46 -22.45 10.70
C PRO A 172 1.86 -21.83 10.78
N PRO A 173 1.96 -20.50 10.81
CA PRO A 173 3.24 -19.80 10.78
C PRO A 173 4.03 -20.03 12.08
N ILE A 174 5.30 -20.42 11.94
CA ILE A 174 6.20 -20.69 13.08
C ILE A 174 7.08 -19.48 13.39
N HIS A 175 7.55 -18.75 12.37
CA HIS A 175 8.43 -17.60 12.55
C HIS A 175 7.65 -16.32 12.82
N ASP A 176 8.16 -15.47 13.72
CA ASP A 176 7.50 -14.20 14.10
C ASP A 176 7.17 -13.31 12.90
N ASN A 177 8.05 -13.25 11.90
CA ASN A 177 7.84 -12.49 10.66
C ASN A 177 6.59 -12.96 9.89
N ASP A 178 6.40 -14.28 9.83
CA ASP A 178 5.28 -14.90 9.13
C ASP A 178 3.97 -14.66 9.88
N ILE A 179 4.01 -14.77 11.21
CA ILE A 179 2.87 -14.52 12.10
C ILE A 179 2.42 -13.06 11.95
N ILE A 180 3.35 -12.10 12.02
CA ILE A 180 3.04 -10.67 11.86
C ILE A 180 2.53 -10.37 10.46
N THR A 181 3.11 -10.97 9.43
CA THR A 181 2.64 -10.80 8.06
C THR A 181 1.19 -11.29 7.91
N ALA A 182 0.85 -12.47 8.46
CA ALA A 182 -0.51 -12.97 8.45
C ALA A 182 -1.48 -12.06 9.22
N ILE A 183 -1.10 -11.59 10.42
CA ILE A 183 -1.89 -10.64 11.22
C ILE A 183 -2.17 -9.37 10.41
N LEU A 184 -1.14 -8.74 9.86
CA LEU A 184 -1.28 -7.51 9.09
C LEU A 184 -2.10 -7.72 7.81
N GLN A 185 -1.93 -8.83 7.10
CA GLN A 185 -2.73 -9.16 5.93
C GLN A 185 -4.22 -9.25 6.26
N VAL A 186 -4.60 -9.96 7.32
CA VAL A 186 -6.01 -10.08 7.72
C VAL A 186 -6.56 -8.72 8.17
N ILE A 187 -5.81 -7.95 8.96
CA ILE A 187 -6.29 -6.63 9.45
C ILE A 187 -6.42 -5.64 8.28
N ILE A 188 -5.47 -5.59 7.35
CA ILE A 188 -5.55 -4.68 6.19
C ILE A 188 -6.70 -5.09 5.25
N LEU A 189 -6.91 -6.38 5.00
CA LEU A 189 -8.08 -6.87 4.25
C LEU A 189 -9.39 -6.49 4.92
N TYR A 190 -9.45 -6.58 6.25
CA TYR A 190 -10.58 -6.12 7.04
C TYR A 190 -10.85 -4.62 6.86
N VAL A 191 -9.83 -3.76 6.93
CA VAL A 191 -9.98 -2.32 6.67
C VAL A 191 -10.46 -2.06 5.25
N ILE A 192 -9.89 -2.74 4.24
CA ILE A 192 -10.32 -2.61 2.84
C ILE A 192 -11.80 -2.99 2.69
N LEU A 193 -12.25 -4.07 3.35
CA LEU A 193 -13.64 -4.49 3.33
C LEU A 193 -14.56 -3.43 3.95
N ILE A 194 -14.19 -2.87 5.10
CA ILE A 194 -14.95 -1.78 5.73
C ILE A 194 -15.00 -0.54 4.83
N CYS A 195 -13.87 -0.14 4.24
CA CYS A 195 -13.82 0.95 3.26
C CYS A 195 -14.81 0.71 2.12
N CYS A 196 -14.77 -0.49 1.53
CA CYS A 196 -15.63 -0.88 0.42
C CYS A 196 -17.12 -0.83 0.81
N LEU A 197 -17.48 -1.37 1.98
CA LEU A 197 -18.85 -1.32 2.50
C LEU A 197 -19.31 0.12 2.75
N CYS A 198 -18.46 0.97 3.33
CA CYS A 198 -18.79 2.37 3.59
C CYS A 198 -18.92 3.21 2.30
N VAL A 199 -18.21 2.85 1.22
CA VAL A 199 -18.35 3.49 -0.10
C VAL A 199 -19.66 3.08 -0.78
N ASN A 200 -19.98 1.78 -0.77
CA ASN A 200 -21.18 1.28 -1.44
C ASN A 200 -22.47 1.56 -0.66
N LEU A 201 -22.40 1.62 0.68
CA LEU A 201 -23.55 1.82 1.56
C LEU A 201 -23.30 3.03 2.47
N PRO A 202 -23.61 4.26 2.01
CA PRO A 202 -23.29 5.49 2.76
C PRO A 202 -24.00 5.57 4.12
N LYS A 203 -25.10 4.83 4.32
CA LYS A 203 -25.79 4.70 5.62
C LYS A 203 -24.87 4.12 6.72
N LEU A 204 -23.89 3.31 6.35
CA LEU A 204 -22.93 2.70 7.29
C LEU A 204 -21.90 3.68 7.82
N ARG A 205 -21.78 4.89 7.24
CA ARG A 205 -20.85 5.94 7.73
C ARG A 205 -21.39 6.70 8.94
N GLN A 206 -22.68 6.54 9.26
CA GLN A 206 -23.25 7.15 10.45
C GLN A 206 -22.60 6.55 11.71
N LEU A 207 -22.31 7.41 12.71
CA LEU A 207 -21.49 7.09 13.88
C LEU A 207 -21.83 5.74 14.53
N PRO A 208 -23.09 5.44 14.91
CA PRO A 208 -23.38 4.19 15.61
C PRO A 208 -23.27 2.97 14.68
N GLN A 209 -23.71 3.07 13.42
CA GLN A 209 -23.61 1.96 12.47
C GLN A 209 -22.17 1.67 12.07
N PHE A 210 -21.33 2.70 11.96
CA PHE A 210 -19.91 2.55 11.65
C PHE A 210 -19.19 1.76 12.73
N PHE A 211 -19.34 2.15 14.00
CA PHE A 211 -18.71 1.43 15.11
C PHE A 211 -19.31 0.03 15.30
N LEU A 212 -20.62 -0.14 15.13
CA LEU A 212 -21.26 -1.45 15.19
C LEU A 212 -20.73 -2.39 14.10
N LEU A 213 -20.59 -1.91 12.86
CA LEU A 213 -20.02 -2.68 11.76
C LEU A 213 -18.56 -3.05 12.05
N MET A 214 -17.74 -2.06 12.45
CA MET A 214 -16.33 -2.28 12.78
C MET A 214 -16.17 -3.34 13.86
N ILE A 215 -16.76 -3.08 15.04
CA ILE A 215 -16.65 -3.96 16.21
C ILE A 215 -17.28 -5.34 15.90
N GLY A 216 -18.47 -5.35 15.28
CA GLY A 216 -19.17 -6.58 14.93
C GLY A 216 -18.36 -7.49 14.01
N MET A 217 -17.77 -6.94 12.95
CA MET A 217 -16.93 -7.69 12.00
C MET A 217 -15.58 -8.11 12.62
N LEU A 218 -15.03 -7.29 13.52
CA LEU A 218 -13.81 -7.65 14.26
C LEU A 218 -14.03 -8.93 15.09
N PHE A 219 -15.13 -8.98 15.86
CA PHE A 219 -15.43 -10.12 16.72
C PHE A 219 -15.94 -11.35 15.98
N THR A 220 -16.71 -11.17 14.90
CA THR A 220 -17.32 -12.30 14.17
C THR A 220 -16.44 -12.88 13.07
N ILE A 221 -15.55 -12.09 12.46
CA ILE A 221 -14.74 -12.53 11.32
C ILE A 221 -13.25 -12.47 11.64
N VAL A 222 -12.73 -11.31 12.03
CA VAL A 222 -11.27 -11.10 12.12
C VAL A 222 -10.63 -11.94 13.22
N ILE A 223 -11.16 -11.89 14.44
CA ILE A 223 -10.60 -12.64 15.57
C ILE A 223 -10.68 -14.15 15.34
N PRO A 224 -11.83 -14.73 14.93
CA PRO A 224 -11.91 -16.15 14.59
C PRO A 224 -10.97 -16.54 13.44
N ALA A 225 -10.90 -15.75 12.37
CA ALA A 225 -10.01 -16.04 11.25
C ALA A 225 -8.54 -16.06 11.69
N LEU A 226 -8.10 -15.08 12.49
CA LEU A 226 -6.75 -15.05 13.03
C LEU A 226 -6.48 -16.23 13.95
N TYR A 227 -7.42 -16.59 14.81
CA TYR A 227 -7.26 -17.75 15.69
C TYR A 227 -7.05 -19.04 14.90
N ILE A 228 -7.82 -19.25 13.83
CA ILE A 228 -7.70 -20.42 12.96
C ILE A 228 -6.37 -20.42 12.18
N ILE A 229 -5.98 -19.27 11.61
CA ILE A 229 -4.78 -19.18 10.76
C ILE A 229 -3.49 -19.30 11.58
N LEU A 230 -3.47 -18.75 12.80
CA LEU A 230 -2.29 -18.76 13.66
C LEU A 230 -2.23 -20.01 14.56
N ASP A 231 -3.35 -20.71 14.75
CA ASP A 231 -3.52 -21.80 15.73
C ASP A 231 -3.18 -21.38 17.18
N GLN A 232 -3.36 -20.10 17.49
CA GLN A 232 -3.11 -19.52 18.82
C GLN A 232 -3.87 -18.20 18.98
N ASN A 233 -3.96 -17.71 20.23
CA ASN A 233 -4.64 -16.44 20.50
C ASN A 233 -3.82 -15.25 19.96
N PRO A 234 -4.32 -14.50 18.96
CA PRO A 234 -3.56 -13.42 18.32
C PRO A 234 -3.27 -12.25 19.27
N PHE A 235 -4.19 -11.94 20.19
CA PHE A 235 -3.99 -10.84 21.14
C PHE A 235 -2.89 -11.16 22.14
N PHE A 236 -2.92 -12.37 22.69
CA PHE A 236 -1.89 -12.81 23.62
C PHE A 236 -0.53 -12.91 22.93
N TRP A 237 -0.50 -13.40 21.69
CA TRP A 237 0.74 -13.47 20.91
C TRP A 237 1.34 -12.08 20.66
N VAL A 238 0.55 -11.10 20.19
CA VAL A 238 1.04 -9.72 19.97
C VAL A 238 1.55 -9.09 21.26
N LEU A 239 0.85 -9.31 22.39
CA LEU A 239 1.29 -8.79 23.68
C LEU A 239 2.61 -9.44 24.12
N SER A 240 2.69 -10.76 24.04
CA SER A 240 3.91 -11.51 24.35
C SER A 240 5.08 -11.05 23.47
N PHE A 241 4.85 -10.88 22.16
CA PHE A 241 5.85 -10.39 21.21
C PHE A 241 6.34 -8.98 21.57
N ALA A 242 5.43 -8.06 21.90
CA ALA A 242 5.78 -6.69 22.28
C ALA A 242 6.67 -6.63 23.54
N PHE A 243 6.42 -7.52 24.51
CA PHE A 243 7.13 -7.58 25.79
C PHE A 243 8.19 -8.70 25.86
N SER A 244 8.55 -9.32 24.73
CA SER A 244 9.43 -10.49 24.68
C SER A 244 10.87 -10.18 25.08
N THR A 245 11.41 -9.02 24.66
CA THR A 245 12.84 -8.70 24.85
C THR A 245 13.04 -7.32 25.47
N TYR A 246 14.09 -7.14 26.26
CA TYR A 246 14.44 -5.82 26.82
C TYR A 246 14.62 -4.74 25.74
N ILE A 247 15.09 -5.12 24.54
CA ILE A 247 15.23 -4.24 23.39
C ILE A 247 13.87 -3.72 22.92
N THR A 248 12.84 -4.58 22.77
CA THR A 248 11.51 -4.14 22.34
C THR A 248 10.85 -3.25 23.39
N ILE A 249 11.05 -3.55 24.67
CA ILE A 249 10.56 -2.72 25.78
C ILE A 249 11.23 -1.34 25.77
N PHE A 250 12.56 -1.27 25.63
CA PHE A 250 13.27 0.01 25.55
C PHE A 250 12.86 0.81 24.32
N LEU A 251 12.68 0.14 23.18
CA LEU A 251 12.21 0.77 21.95
C LEU A 251 10.78 1.32 22.10
N LEU A 252 9.89 0.59 22.78
CA LEU A 252 8.54 1.04 23.13
C LEU A 252 8.57 2.29 24.02
N LEU A 253 9.40 2.29 25.07
CA LEU A 253 9.56 3.45 25.96
C LEU A 253 10.12 4.65 25.19
N TYR A 254 11.11 4.43 24.32
CA TYR A 254 11.68 5.45 23.46
C TYR A 254 10.63 6.04 22.50
N TRP A 255 9.83 5.20 21.84
CA TRP A 255 8.74 5.67 20.98
C TRP A 255 7.63 6.39 21.76
N ALA A 256 7.33 5.98 23.00
CA ALA A 256 6.41 6.68 23.88
C ALA A 256 6.90 8.09 24.20
N VAL A 257 8.21 8.26 24.43
CA VAL A 257 8.83 9.58 24.60
C VAL A 257 8.72 10.42 23.32
N CYS A 258 9.01 9.85 22.14
CA CYS A 258 8.80 10.54 20.86
C CYS A 258 7.34 10.97 20.66
N LEU A 259 6.38 10.12 21.03
CA LEU A 259 4.96 10.43 20.96
C LEU A 259 4.60 11.58 21.92
N LEU A 260 5.13 11.59 23.15
CA LEU A 260 4.93 12.68 24.09
C LEU A 260 5.47 14.01 23.54
N PHE A 261 6.64 14.01 22.92
CA PHE A 261 7.17 15.19 22.23
C PHE A 261 6.28 15.64 21.07
N ALA A 262 5.77 14.70 20.26
CA ALA A 262 4.82 15.01 19.19
C ALA A 262 3.54 15.67 19.75
N LEU A 263 2.95 15.11 20.81
CA LEU A 263 1.75 15.64 21.46
C LEU A 263 2.01 17.03 22.05
N PHE A 264 3.16 17.24 22.69
CA PHE A 264 3.54 18.56 23.19
C PHE A 264 3.69 19.58 22.05
N ALA A 265 4.34 19.20 20.94
CA ALA A 265 4.48 20.06 19.77
C ALA A 265 3.13 20.46 19.17
N VAL A 266 2.19 19.49 19.04
CA VAL A 266 0.81 19.75 18.60
C VAL A 266 0.07 20.67 19.57
N LYS A 267 0.11 20.38 20.87
CA LYS A 267 -0.56 21.17 21.90
C LYS A 267 -0.03 22.61 21.94
N TYR A 268 1.28 22.77 21.83
CA TYR A 268 1.93 24.09 21.77
C TYR A 268 1.49 24.86 20.53
N GLN A 269 1.44 24.21 19.36
CA GLN A 269 0.94 24.82 18.13
C GLN A 269 -0.52 25.28 18.26
N ILE A 270 -1.39 24.43 18.81
CA ILE A 270 -2.81 24.75 19.03
C ILE A 270 -2.94 25.93 20.00
N SER A 271 -2.17 25.93 21.10
CA SER A 271 -2.16 27.02 22.08
C SER A 271 -1.75 28.35 21.46
N GLN A 272 -0.82 28.34 20.50
CA GLN A 272 -0.39 29.55 19.79
C GLN A 272 -1.35 29.98 18.66
N LYS A 273 -2.43 29.24 18.41
CA LYS A 273 -3.38 29.46 17.28
C LYS A 273 -2.68 29.65 15.92
N SER A 274 -1.46 29.11 15.79
CA SER A 274 -0.63 29.31 14.61
C SER A 274 -0.90 28.23 13.57
N LYS A 275 -1.01 28.63 12.30
CA LYS A 275 -1.10 27.68 11.20
C LYS A 275 0.19 26.85 11.15
N ALA A 276 0.07 25.58 10.73
CA ALA A 276 1.23 24.70 10.62
C ALA A 276 2.28 25.33 9.71
N THR A 277 3.42 25.73 10.28
CA THR A 277 4.53 26.29 9.51
C THR A 277 5.37 25.17 8.91
N THR A 278 6.22 25.51 7.94
CA THR A 278 7.24 24.59 7.42
C THR A 278 8.19 24.09 8.50
N SER A 279 8.38 24.84 9.59
CA SER A 279 9.17 24.41 10.76
C SER A 279 8.49 23.27 11.51
N ASN A 280 7.18 23.34 11.75
CA ASN A 280 6.45 22.28 12.45
C ASN A 280 6.48 20.96 11.66
N ARG A 281 6.36 21.04 10.33
CA ARG A 281 6.47 19.87 9.44
C ARG A 281 7.84 19.20 9.56
N LYS A 282 8.93 19.98 9.67
CA LYS A 282 10.28 19.45 9.90
C LYS A 282 10.41 18.72 11.24
N ILE A 283 9.78 19.23 12.32
CA ILE A 283 9.79 18.57 13.62
C ILE A 283 9.13 17.19 13.52
N PHE A 284 7.97 17.07 12.87
CA PHE A 284 7.34 15.77 12.66
C PHE A 284 8.17 14.84 11.79
N HIS A 285 8.82 15.36 10.73
CA HIS A 285 9.74 14.54 9.93
C HIS A 285 10.92 14.01 10.77
N VAL A 286 11.53 14.84 11.61
CA VAL A 286 12.60 14.39 12.51
C VAL A 286 12.09 13.34 13.49
N LEU A 287 10.90 13.51 14.06
CA LEU A 287 10.29 12.53 14.97
C LEU A 287 9.99 11.21 14.26
N VAL A 288 9.49 11.23 13.02
CA VAL A 288 9.29 10.03 12.21
C VAL A 288 10.62 9.33 11.96
N VAL A 289 11.66 10.06 11.58
CA VAL A 289 13.01 9.51 11.38
C VAL A 289 13.55 8.89 12.68
N MET A 290 13.33 9.55 13.82
CA MET A 290 13.70 9.04 15.14
C MET A 290 12.94 7.76 15.51
N VAL A 291 11.71 7.55 15.06
CA VAL A 291 10.99 6.29 15.28
C VAL A 291 11.49 5.20 14.33
N TYR A 292 11.61 5.50 13.04
CA TYR A 292 11.90 4.53 11.99
C TYR A 292 13.35 4.02 11.99
N ILE A 293 14.36 4.89 12.16
CA ILE A 293 15.78 4.45 12.12
C ILE A 293 16.10 3.41 13.20
N PRO A 294 15.89 3.67 14.51
CA PRO A 294 16.20 2.68 15.53
C PRO A 294 15.30 1.45 15.41
N GLY A 295 14.04 1.60 14.99
CA GLY A 295 13.17 0.46 14.70
C GLY A 295 13.75 -0.44 13.61
N LEU A 296 14.26 0.14 12.52
CA LEU A 296 14.82 -0.61 11.39
C LEU A 296 16.13 -1.32 11.76
N ILE A 297 16.96 -0.70 12.60
CA ILE A 297 18.25 -1.26 13.03
C ILE A 297 18.06 -2.34 14.09
N SER A 298 17.23 -2.08 15.10
CA SER A 298 17.14 -2.96 16.28
C SER A 298 16.11 -4.08 16.14
N GLN A 299 14.91 -3.77 15.62
CA GLN A 299 13.77 -4.69 15.58
C GLN A 299 12.85 -4.41 14.37
N PRO A 300 13.29 -4.74 13.13
CA PRO A 300 12.56 -4.39 11.91
C PRO A 300 11.16 -5.03 11.85
N THR A 301 11.02 -6.24 12.39
CA THR A 301 9.76 -6.98 12.50
C THR A 301 8.74 -6.25 13.39
N PHE A 302 9.20 -5.69 14.51
CA PHE A 302 8.34 -4.91 15.40
C PHE A 302 7.93 -3.58 14.76
N LEU A 303 8.86 -2.91 14.06
CA LEU A 303 8.56 -1.71 13.29
C LEU A 303 7.54 -1.99 12.16
N TYR A 304 7.60 -3.16 11.53
CA TYR A 304 6.64 -3.58 10.51
C TYR A 304 5.22 -3.71 11.09
N LEU A 305 5.07 -4.39 12.23
CA LEU A 305 3.80 -4.49 12.97
C LEU A 305 3.25 -3.11 13.36
N ALA A 306 4.10 -2.24 13.92
CA ALA A 306 3.73 -0.89 14.32
C ALA A 306 3.28 -0.04 13.12
N SER A 307 4.01 -0.10 12.00
CA SER A 307 3.67 0.62 10.77
C SER A 307 2.31 0.20 10.21
N GLY A 308 2.03 -1.11 10.18
CA GLY A 308 0.72 -1.62 9.77
C GLY A 308 -0.41 -1.19 10.71
N THR A 309 -0.15 -1.14 12.02
CA THR A 309 -1.11 -0.66 13.02
C THR A 309 -1.44 0.83 12.82
N VAL A 310 -0.43 1.66 12.55
CA VAL A 310 -0.62 3.09 12.25
C VAL A 310 -1.42 3.29 10.95
N LEU A 311 -1.16 2.49 9.92
CA LEU A 311 -1.93 2.52 8.67
C LEU A 311 -3.42 2.26 8.91
N VAL A 312 -3.74 1.26 9.74
CA VAL A 312 -5.11 0.90 10.11
C VAL A 312 -5.78 2.03 10.88
N LEU A 313 -5.08 2.60 11.86
CA LEU A 313 -5.57 3.72 12.65
C LEU A 313 -5.89 4.93 11.78
N PHE A 314 -4.97 5.33 10.89
CA PHE A 314 -5.19 6.44 9.97
C PHE A 314 -6.34 6.18 8.99
N SER A 315 -6.49 4.94 8.52
CA SER A 315 -7.62 4.56 7.65
C SER A 315 -8.97 4.71 8.37
N ILE A 316 -9.06 4.26 9.62
CA ILE A 316 -10.28 4.40 10.42
C ILE A 316 -10.62 5.87 10.69
N ILE A 317 -9.61 6.67 11.05
CA ILE A 317 -9.76 8.12 11.27
C ILE A 317 -10.27 8.79 9.99
N GLU A 318 -9.65 8.54 8.84
CA GLU A 318 -10.05 9.16 7.57
C GLU A 318 -11.48 8.77 7.17
N LEU A 319 -11.84 7.49 7.31
CA LEU A 319 -13.20 7.01 7.06
C LEU A 319 -14.23 7.68 7.95
N HIS A 320 -13.92 7.84 9.24
CA HIS A 320 -14.83 8.42 10.21
C HIS A 320 -15.05 9.92 9.95
N PHE A 321 -13.97 10.68 9.77
CA PHE A 321 -14.07 12.13 9.55
C PHE A 321 -14.48 12.51 8.12
N GLY A 322 -14.57 11.55 7.20
CA GLY A 322 -15.17 11.71 5.88
C GLY A 322 -14.49 12.73 4.98
N CYS A 323 -13.26 13.15 5.30
CA CYS A 323 -12.56 14.16 4.53
C CYS A 323 -11.89 13.51 3.32
N PRO A 324 -12.02 14.04 2.09
CA PRO A 324 -11.25 13.55 0.97
C PRO A 324 -9.86 14.21 1.00
N LEU A 325 -8.87 13.67 1.72
CA LEU A 325 -7.43 14.01 1.64
C LEU A 325 -7.01 15.50 1.76
N LYS A 326 -7.95 16.45 1.83
CA LYS A 326 -7.70 17.88 1.77
C LYS A 326 -7.24 18.39 3.13
N ALA A 327 -7.70 17.81 4.23
CA ALA A 327 -7.28 18.25 5.56
C ALA A 327 -5.80 17.91 5.83
N TRP A 328 -5.34 16.69 5.50
CA TRP A 328 -3.99 16.26 5.86
C TRP A 328 -2.87 16.88 5.01
N VAL A 329 -3.13 17.27 3.76
CA VAL A 329 -2.15 18.00 2.93
C VAL A 329 -1.86 19.42 3.46
N TYR A 330 -2.73 19.98 4.30
CA TYR A 330 -2.42 21.23 5.01
C TYR A 330 -1.66 21.02 6.32
N TYR A 331 -1.64 19.79 6.89
CA TYR A 331 -0.98 19.47 8.16
C TYR A 331 0.31 18.63 8.04
N LEU A 332 0.61 18.05 6.87
CA LEU A 332 1.93 17.53 6.44
C LEU A 332 2.57 18.47 5.42
#